data_AF-A0A3G6N6R4-F1
#
_entry.id   AF-A0A3G6N6R4-F1
#
_cell.length_a   1.000
_cell.length_b   1.000
_cell.length_c   1.000
_cell.angle_alpha   90.00
_cell.angle_beta   90.00
_cell.angle_gamma   90.00
#
_symmetry.space_group_name_H-M   'P 1'
#
loop_
_entity.id
_entity.type
_entity.pdbx_description
1 polymer ?
#
loop_
_entity_poly.entity_id
_entity_poly.type
_entity_poly.pdbx_seq_one_letter_code
_entity_poly.pdbx_strand_id
1 'polypeptide(L)'
;MYDEAQNLSSSQLLEKNLKDQYWSEVFLTLNASVNNYTKDIDYQKSLAQQITNTSETKLKGTSRLIIWDRISSGDILFEGKGLVFENDLFLVAGRANQILQSLTRKNFGFVTINSSKKELEDLKGKWLDYLNNKFVEEYKPIDLGNSKIPEISSLSAFKALIISVQPNSKKDQLTKSCLKKIYKLDEMPKEKGSSAMYCNPDTYTYSYLAMLIDDEKFDETKNADWWMKFWNDNQNKLTWNSTKGYYEVKK
;
A
#
# COMPACT_ATOMS: atom_id res chain seq x y z
N MET A 1 -19.08 10.19 13.18
CA MET A 1 -17.89 9.32 12.99
C MET A 1 -16.58 10.09 12.78
N TYR A 2 -16.39 10.92 11.75
CA TYR A 2 -15.12 11.68 11.61
C TYR A 2 -14.89 12.64 12.79
N ASP A 3 -15.89 13.47 13.10
CA ASP A 3 -15.81 14.45 14.19
C ASP A 3 -15.64 13.77 15.57
N GLU A 4 -16.30 12.63 15.77
CA GLU A 4 -16.13 11.82 16.98
C GLU A 4 -14.68 11.33 17.13
N ALA A 5 -14.07 10.84 16.04
CA ALA A 5 -12.69 10.37 16.07
C ALA A 5 -11.70 11.50 16.40
N GLN A 6 -11.97 12.74 15.98
CA GLN A 6 -11.12 13.89 16.28
C GLN A 6 -11.10 14.27 17.77
N ASN A 7 -12.11 13.87 18.54
CA ASN A 7 -12.22 14.18 19.97
C ASN A 7 -11.62 13.09 20.88
N LEU A 8 -11.02 12.03 20.31
CA LEU A 8 -10.42 10.95 21.09
C LEU A 8 -9.14 11.41 21.79
N SER A 9 -8.98 10.99 23.05
CA SER A 9 -7.75 11.15 23.83
C SER A 9 -6.59 10.32 23.26
N SER A 10 -5.35 10.68 23.59
CA SER A 10 -4.17 9.92 23.21
C SER A 10 -4.22 8.46 23.68
N SER A 11 -4.73 8.19 24.89
CA SER A 11 -4.91 6.82 25.41
C SER A 11 -5.93 6.02 24.61
N GLN A 12 -7.05 6.64 24.21
CA GLN A 12 -8.04 5.99 23.33
C GLN A 12 -7.46 5.71 21.94
N LEU A 13 -6.66 6.62 21.38
CA LEU A 13 -6.00 6.39 20.09
C LEU A 13 -4.97 5.25 20.16
N LEU A 14 -4.20 5.15 21.26
CA LEU A 14 -3.30 4.02 21.49
C LEU A 14 -4.06 2.70 21.54
N GLU A 15 -5.20 2.65 22.22
CA GLU A 15 -6.05 1.47 22.33
C GLU A 15 -6.64 1.06 20.97
N LYS A 16 -7.09 2.05 20.18
CA LYS A 16 -7.57 1.83 18.82
C LYS A 16 -6.48 1.27 17.90
N ASN A 17 -5.24 1.76 18.01
CA ASN A 17 -4.11 1.22 17.24
C ASN A 17 -3.90 -0.29 17.48
N LEU A 18 -4.23 -0.79 18.67
CA LEU A 18 -4.12 -2.22 19.00
C LEU A 18 -5.27 -3.06 18.41
N LYS A 19 -6.46 -2.48 18.27
CA LYS A 19 -7.72 -3.24 18.14
C LYS A 19 -8.48 -3.02 16.84
N ASP A 20 -8.26 -1.90 16.15
CA ASP A 20 -9.04 -1.55 14.96
C ASP A 20 -8.99 -2.65 13.90
N GLN A 21 -10.15 -2.95 13.31
CA GLN A 21 -10.35 -4.06 12.38
C GLN A 21 -10.81 -3.61 11.00
N TYR A 22 -11.13 -2.32 10.82
CA TYR A 22 -11.48 -1.75 9.54
C TYR A 22 -10.46 -0.72 9.09
N TRP A 23 -10.16 -0.70 7.79
CA TRP A 23 -9.30 0.31 7.20
C TRP A 23 -9.76 1.73 7.53
N SER A 24 -11.07 1.99 7.48
CA SER A 24 -11.64 3.29 7.84
C SER A 24 -11.34 3.70 9.28
N GLU A 25 -11.34 2.76 10.22
CA GLU A 25 -11.02 3.05 11.63
C GLU A 25 -9.54 3.42 11.78
N VAL A 26 -8.65 2.62 11.17
CA VAL A 26 -7.20 2.89 11.15
C VAL A 26 -6.92 4.27 10.54
N PHE A 27 -7.59 4.60 9.43
CA PHE A 27 -7.46 5.90 8.78
C PHE A 27 -7.94 7.04 9.68
N LEU A 28 -9.05 6.87 10.40
CA LEU A 28 -9.54 7.87 11.35
C LEU A 28 -8.59 8.05 12.53
N THR A 29 -8.07 6.95 13.08
CA THR A 29 -7.06 6.96 14.15
C THR A 29 -5.81 7.73 13.70
N LEU A 30 -5.31 7.47 12.49
CA LEU A 30 -4.18 8.21 11.91
C LEU A 30 -4.46 9.71 11.82
N ASN A 31 -5.60 10.11 11.24
CA ASN A 31 -5.92 11.54 11.08
C ASN A 31 -6.11 12.25 12.42
N ALA A 32 -6.84 11.64 13.36
CA ALA A 32 -7.05 12.20 14.70
C ALA A 32 -5.73 12.38 15.45
N SER A 33 -4.81 11.42 15.31
CA SER A 33 -3.46 11.51 15.87
C SER A 33 -2.72 12.74 15.33
N VAL A 34 -2.67 12.87 13.99
CA VAL A 34 -1.94 13.94 13.31
C VAL A 34 -2.54 15.32 13.57
N ASN A 35 -3.86 15.44 13.64
CA ASN A 35 -4.51 16.73 13.83
C ASN A 35 -4.33 17.28 15.25
N ASN A 36 -4.25 16.40 16.26
CA ASN A 36 -4.38 16.82 17.66
C ASN A 36 -3.15 16.54 18.54
N TYR A 37 -2.24 15.64 18.14
CA TYR A 37 -1.18 15.13 19.04
C TYR A 37 0.25 15.26 18.49
N THR A 38 0.49 16.14 17.51
CA THR A 38 1.83 16.36 16.91
C THR A 38 2.91 16.79 17.91
N LYS A 39 2.54 17.42 19.02
CA LYS A 39 3.46 17.90 20.06
C LYS A 39 3.47 17.04 21.33
N ASP A 40 2.65 16.00 21.40
CA ASP A 40 2.55 15.13 22.56
C ASP A 40 3.66 14.06 22.51
N ILE A 41 4.76 14.32 23.21
CA ILE A 41 5.93 13.43 23.23
C ILE A 41 5.65 12.13 23.99
N ASP A 42 4.80 12.15 25.02
CA ASP A 42 4.48 10.95 25.80
C ASP A 42 3.60 10.00 24.98
N TYR A 43 2.67 10.54 24.20
CA TYR A 43 1.93 9.79 23.21
C TYR A 43 2.84 9.18 22.14
N GLN A 44 3.77 9.97 21.58
CA GLN A 44 4.74 9.47 20.60
C GLN A 44 5.64 8.36 21.19
N LYS A 45 6.11 8.51 22.43
CA LYS A 45 6.88 7.46 23.11
C LYS A 45 6.04 6.20 23.31
N SER A 46 4.76 6.34 23.63
CA SER A 46 3.84 5.21 23.77
C SER A 46 3.59 4.49 22.45
N LEU A 47 3.45 5.23 21.33
CA LEU A 47 3.40 4.65 19.99
C LEU A 47 4.70 3.90 19.65
N ALA A 48 5.87 4.47 20.00
CA ALA A 48 7.16 3.82 19.76
C ALA A 48 7.26 2.48 20.51
N GLN A 49 6.67 2.36 21.70
CA GLN A 49 6.60 1.08 22.41
C GLN A 49 5.76 0.02 21.68
N GLN A 50 4.80 0.41 20.85
CA GLN A 50 3.95 -0.52 20.10
C GLN A 50 4.61 -1.03 18.81
N ILE A 51 5.77 -0.50 18.39
CA ILE A 51 6.48 -0.93 17.16
C ILE A 51 6.91 -2.39 17.20
N THR A 52 7.11 -2.96 18.39
CA THR A 52 7.49 -4.37 18.54
C THR A 52 6.28 -5.30 18.64
N ASN A 53 5.06 -4.76 18.57
CA ASN A 53 3.84 -5.56 18.59
C ASN A 53 3.47 -6.01 17.17
N THR A 54 3.78 -7.26 16.87
CA THR A 54 3.50 -7.91 15.56
C THR A 54 2.10 -8.51 15.48
N SER A 55 1.19 -8.16 16.40
CA SER A 55 -0.19 -8.64 16.31
C SER A 55 -0.83 -8.11 15.03
N GLU A 56 -1.41 -9.03 14.26
CA GLU A 56 -2.15 -8.71 13.04
C GLU A 56 -3.64 -8.56 13.35
N THR A 57 -4.26 -7.47 12.88
CA THR A 57 -5.71 -7.39 12.75
C THR A 57 -6.07 -7.45 11.27
N LYS A 58 -6.82 -8.46 10.86
CA LYS A 58 -7.27 -8.62 9.47
C LYS A 58 -8.19 -7.48 9.07
N LEU A 59 -7.64 -6.45 8.44
CA LEU A 59 -8.39 -5.26 8.08
C LEU A 59 -9.49 -5.59 7.08
N LYS A 60 -10.69 -5.10 7.38
CA LYS A 60 -11.87 -5.16 6.51
C LYS A 60 -12.08 -3.82 5.83
N GLY A 61 -12.87 -3.82 4.75
CA GLY A 61 -13.19 -2.60 4.03
C GLY A 61 -11.94 -1.94 3.41
N THR A 62 -10.98 -2.74 2.96
CA THR A 62 -9.70 -2.30 2.39
C THR A 62 -9.81 -1.71 0.99
N SER A 63 -11.03 -1.40 0.54
CA SER A 63 -11.21 -0.62 -0.68
C SER A 63 -10.50 0.72 -0.48
N ARG A 64 -9.65 1.11 -1.43
CA ARG A 64 -8.77 2.29 -1.36
C ARG A 64 -7.58 2.19 -0.39
N LEU A 65 -7.26 1.02 0.15
CA LEU A 65 -5.99 0.76 0.81
C LEU A 65 -5.07 0.00 -0.15
N ILE A 66 -3.87 0.51 -0.37
CA ILE A 66 -2.85 -0.15 -1.17
C ILE A 66 -1.64 -0.41 -0.28
N ILE A 67 -1.36 -1.70 -0.05
CA ILE A 67 -0.11 -2.19 0.51
C ILE A 67 0.33 -3.30 -0.45
N TRP A 68 1.38 -3.05 -1.23
CA TRP A 68 1.75 -3.90 -2.37
C TRP A 68 1.99 -5.36 -1.98
N ASP A 69 2.61 -5.59 -0.83
CA ASP A 69 2.86 -6.94 -0.31
C ASP A 69 1.56 -7.66 0.08
N ARG A 70 0.56 -6.93 0.62
CA ARG A 70 -0.76 -7.50 0.98
C ARG A 70 -1.65 -7.75 -0.23
N ILE A 71 -1.45 -7.01 -1.33
CA ILE A 71 -2.05 -7.35 -2.63
C ILE A 71 -1.41 -8.63 -3.16
N SER A 72 -0.08 -8.73 -3.07
CA SER A 72 0.66 -9.91 -3.54
C SER A 72 0.33 -11.18 -2.74
N SER A 73 0.06 -11.06 -1.43
CA SER A 73 -0.37 -12.20 -0.59
C SER A 73 -1.85 -12.58 -0.79
N GLY A 74 -2.65 -11.68 -1.38
CA GLY A 74 -4.09 -11.85 -1.55
C GLY A 74 -4.95 -11.38 -0.37
N ASP A 75 -4.36 -10.72 0.64
CA ASP A 75 -5.10 -10.13 1.77
C ASP A 75 -5.88 -8.87 1.35
N ILE A 76 -5.37 -8.12 0.37
CA ILE A 76 -6.05 -6.97 -0.24
C ILE A 76 -6.39 -7.31 -1.69
N LEU A 77 -7.65 -7.06 -2.06
CA LEU A 77 -8.05 -7.04 -3.46
C LEU A 77 -7.71 -5.67 -4.07
N PHE A 78 -6.79 -5.62 -5.04
CA PHE A 78 -6.47 -4.36 -5.72
C PHE A 78 -7.63 -3.93 -6.62
N GLU A 79 -8.06 -2.67 -6.46
CA GLU A 79 -9.18 -2.08 -7.19
C GLU A 79 -8.79 -0.88 -8.08
N GLY A 80 -7.50 -0.73 -8.40
CA GLY A 80 -7.01 0.33 -9.28
C GLY A 80 -7.03 1.74 -8.69
N LYS A 81 -7.33 1.89 -7.39
CA LYS A 81 -7.46 3.18 -6.69
C LYS A 81 -7.17 3.03 -5.20
N GLY A 82 -6.58 4.06 -4.60
CA GLY A 82 -6.37 4.10 -3.16
C GLY A 82 -5.19 4.93 -2.73
N LEU A 83 -4.93 4.90 -1.42
CA LEU A 83 -3.73 5.46 -0.81
C LEU A 83 -2.70 4.35 -0.64
N VAL A 84 -1.47 4.63 -1.05
CA VAL A 84 -0.34 3.71 -0.94
C VAL A 84 0.34 3.90 0.40
N PHE A 85 0.55 2.81 1.12
CA PHE A 85 1.29 2.78 2.38
C PHE A 85 2.41 1.75 2.30
N GLU A 86 3.62 2.19 2.64
CA GLU A 86 4.80 1.33 2.77
C GLU A 86 4.78 0.52 4.07
N ASN A 87 4.17 1.07 5.13
CA ASN A 87 3.95 0.34 6.38
C ASN A 87 2.80 -0.65 6.24
N ASP A 88 2.99 -1.86 6.76
CA ASP A 88 1.94 -2.87 6.84
C ASP A 88 0.93 -2.52 7.93
N LEU A 89 -0.15 -1.85 7.54
CA LEU A 89 -1.20 -1.38 8.44
C LEU A 89 -2.05 -2.51 9.03
N PHE A 90 -1.90 -3.75 8.57
CA PHE A 90 -2.52 -4.91 9.21
C PHE A 90 -1.82 -5.22 10.56
N LEU A 91 -0.56 -4.83 10.73
CA LEU A 91 0.18 -4.99 11.96
C LEU A 91 0.00 -3.78 12.88
N VAL A 92 -0.13 -4.02 14.19
CA VAL A 92 -0.07 -2.96 15.21
C VAL A 92 1.20 -2.12 15.05
N ALA A 93 2.34 -2.79 14.88
CA ALA A 93 3.64 -2.17 14.63
C ALA A 93 3.64 -1.21 13.42
N GLY A 94 3.04 -1.64 12.29
CA GLY A 94 3.03 -0.83 11.08
C GLY A 94 2.14 0.40 11.20
N ARG A 95 0.98 0.27 11.86
CA ARG A 95 0.14 1.43 12.17
C ARG A 95 0.83 2.41 13.12
N ALA A 96 1.49 1.92 14.17
CA ALA A 96 2.25 2.76 15.10
C ALA A 96 3.37 3.53 14.39
N ASN A 97 4.15 2.85 13.54
CA ASN A 97 5.19 3.48 12.75
C ASN A 97 4.63 4.51 11.76
N GLN A 98 3.51 4.21 11.09
CA GLN A 98 2.85 5.15 10.17
C GLN A 98 2.39 6.42 10.90
N ILE A 99 1.83 6.29 12.10
CA ILE A 99 1.41 7.44 12.90
C ILE A 99 2.64 8.27 13.29
N LEU A 100 3.71 7.65 13.77
CA LEU A 100 4.95 8.35 14.15
C LEU A 100 5.59 9.10 12.97
N GLN A 101 5.69 8.48 11.80
CA GLN A 101 6.18 9.13 10.59
C GLN A 101 5.31 10.35 10.22
N SER A 102 3.99 10.22 10.36
CA SER A 102 3.05 11.30 10.04
C SER A 102 3.13 12.46 11.04
N LEU A 103 3.30 12.17 12.35
CA LEU A 103 3.41 13.17 13.41
C LEU A 103 4.72 13.97 13.32
N THR A 104 5.82 13.28 13.05
CA THR A 104 7.17 13.85 13.17
C THR A 104 7.77 14.28 11.83
N ARG A 105 7.19 13.80 10.72
CA ARG A 105 7.76 13.92 9.36
C ARG A 105 9.14 13.29 9.21
N LYS A 106 9.50 12.37 10.12
CA LYS A 106 10.76 11.62 10.10
C LYS A 106 10.54 10.22 9.55
N ASN A 107 11.55 9.68 8.87
CA ASN A 107 11.55 8.30 8.42
C ASN A 107 12.76 7.55 8.97
N PHE A 108 12.54 6.51 9.78
CA PHE A 108 13.61 5.63 10.31
C PHE A 108 13.57 4.21 9.76
N GLY A 109 12.67 3.95 8.80
CA GLY A 109 12.41 2.65 8.21
C GLY A 109 10.91 2.35 8.13
N PHE A 110 10.58 1.24 7.49
CA PHE A 110 9.20 0.76 7.32
C PHE A 110 9.00 -0.57 8.02
N VAL A 111 7.77 -0.81 8.48
CA VAL A 111 7.33 -2.12 8.96
C VAL A 111 6.65 -2.84 7.81
N THR A 112 7.14 -4.00 7.42
CA THR A 112 6.55 -4.83 6.35
C THR A 112 5.95 -6.11 6.95
N ILE A 113 5.21 -6.87 6.14
CA ILE A 113 4.69 -8.20 6.53
C ILE A 113 5.80 -9.16 6.97
N ASN A 114 7.04 -8.94 6.51
CA ASN A 114 8.20 -9.79 6.77
C ASN A 114 9.17 -9.19 7.80
N SER A 115 8.85 -8.05 8.43
CA SER A 115 9.73 -7.43 9.41
C SER A 115 10.04 -8.38 10.57
N SER A 116 11.33 -8.60 10.81
CA SER A 116 11.82 -9.45 11.90
C SER A 116 11.72 -8.74 13.24
N LYS A 117 11.67 -9.51 14.33
CA LYS A 117 11.69 -8.97 15.69
C LYS A 117 12.88 -8.04 15.93
N LYS A 118 14.06 -8.39 15.39
CA LYS A 118 15.27 -7.57 15.53
C LYS A 118 15.12 -6.22 14.85
N GLU A 119 14.64 -6.19 13.60
CA GLU A 119 14.41 -4.94 12.87
C GLU A 119 13.38 -4.04 13.58
N LEU A 120 12.34 -4.63 14.19
CA LEU A 120 11.35 -3.87 14.95
C LEU A 120 11.91 -3.31 16.25
N GLU A 121 12.75 -4.06 16.98
CA GLU A 121 13.45 -3.54 18.16
C GLU A 121 14.43 -2.42 17.78
N ASP A 122 15.17 -2.58 16.68
CA ASP A 122 16.08 -1.55 16.17
C ASP A 122 15.31 -0.28 15.77
N LEU A 123 14.17 -0.42 15.08
CA LEU A 123 13.30 0.68 14.69
C LEU A 123 12.69 1.39 15.90
N LYS A 124 12.23 0.63 16.90
CA LYS A 124 11.77 1.17 18.20
C LYS A 124 12.88 1.97 18.88
N GLY A 125 14.10 1.44 18.92
CA GLY A 125 15.27 2.12 19.47
C GLY A 125 15.52 3.47 18.81
N LYS A 126 15.52 3.51 17.47
CA LYS A 126 15.65 4.75 16.68
C LYS A 126 14.58 5.78 17.04
N TRP A 127 13.32 5.37 17.15
CA TRP A 127 12.26 6.29 17.55
C TRP A 127 12.45 6.84 18.96
N LEU A 128 12.79 5.98 19.93
CA LEU A 128 13.01 6.41 21.31
C LEU A 128 14.23 7.34 21.43
N ASP A 129 15.29 7.08 20.68
CA ASP A 129 16.46 7.96 20.65
C ASP A 129 16.11 9.34 20.08
N TYR A 130 15.39 9.39 18.95
CA TYR A 130 14.90 10.65 18.37
C TYR A 130 14.01 11.43 19.36
N LEU A 131 13.04 10.75 19.99
CA LEU A 131 12.11 11.35 20.96
C LEU A 131 12.77 11.77 22.28
N ASN A 132 14.01 11.34 22.51
CA ASN A 132 14.87 11.80 23.61
C ASN A 132 15.93 12.80 23.14
N ASN A 133 15.71 13.46 22.01
CA ASN A 133 16.58 14.48 21.42
C ASN A 133 17.99 13.98 21.05
N LYS A 134 18.15 12.69 20.76
CA LYS A 134 19.38 12.17 20.17
C LYS A 134 19.30 12.23 18.65
N PHE A 135 20.46 12.42 18.02
CA PHE A 135 20.55 12.34 16.57
C PHE A 135 20.33 10.90 16.09
N VAL A 136 19.50 10.74 15.07
CA VAL A 136 19.22 9.47 14.40
C VAL A 136 19.23 9.72 12.90
N GLU A 137 19.98 8.91 12.18
CA GLU A 137 20.01 9.00 10.71
C GLU A 137 18.68 8.54 10.12
N GLU A 138 18.12 9.36 9.23
CA GLU A 138 16.87 9.04 8.53
C GLU A 138 17.11 8.00 7.43
N TYR A 139 16.19 7.04 7.35
CA TYR A 139 16.12 6.09 6.25
C TYR A 139 15.76 6.82 4.96
N LYS A 140 16.57 6.60 3.92
CA LYS A 140 16.33 7.13 2.58
C LYS A 140 15.79 6.00 1.70
N PRO A 141 14.51 6.05 1.28
CA PRO A 141 13.98 5.11 0.31
C PRO A 141 14.78 5.14 -1.00
N ILE A 142 14.70 4.04 -1.75
CA ILE A 142 15.30 3.96 -3.09
C ILE A 142 14.63 5.04 -3.96
N ASP A 143 15.46 5.89 -4.56
CA ASP A 143 15.00 6.88 -5.53
C ASP A 143 14.83 6.22 -6.91
N LEU A 144 13.60 6.20 -7.41
CA LEU A 144 13.24 5.68 -8.73
C LEU A 144 13.15 6.84 -9.72
N GLY A 145 14.30 7.46 -9.99
CA GLY A 145 14.42 8.62 -10.87
C GLY A 145 13.70 8.44 -12.21
N ASN A 146 13.07 9.51 -12.68
CA ASN A 146 12.25 9.59 -13.90
C ASN A 146 11.04 8.63 -13.95
N SER A 147 10.62 8.03 -12.83
CA SER A 147 9.38 7.25 -12.79
C SER A 147 8.18 8.10 -13.22
N LYS A 148 7.38 7.59 -14.16
CA LYS A 148 6.12 8.25 -14.57
C LYS A 148 5.12 8.34 -13.41
N ILE A 149 5.05 7.30 -12.58
CA ILE A 149 4.22 7.22 -11.38
C ILE A 149 5.05 6.54 -10.29
N PRO A 150 5.68 7.29 -9.36
CA PRO A 150 6.58 6.73 -8.35
C PRO A 150 5.94 5.61 -7.52
N GLU A 151 4.67 5.75 -7.15
CA GLU A 151 3.95 4.87 -6.23
C GLU A 151 3.78 3.44 -6.74
N ILE A 152 3.83 3.24 -8.06
CA ILE A 152 3.69 1.92 -8.72
C ILE A 152 5.02 1.39 -9.27
N SER A 153 6.12 2.12 -9.08
CA SER A 153 7.38 1.84 -9.75
C SER A 153 8.28 0.84 -9.02
N SER A 154 7.96 0.48 -7.77
CA SER A 154 8.74 -0.52 -7.03
C SER A 154 8.53 -1.94 -7.59
N LEU A 155 9.50 -2.83 -7.36
CA LEU A 155 9.35 -4.25 -7.73
C LEU A 155 8.16 -4.91 -7.02
N SER A 156 7.89 -4.52 -5.76
CA SER A 156 6.71 -5.00 -5.03
C SER A 156 5.41 -4.56 -5.72
N ALA A 157 5.33 -3.32 -6.20
CA ALA A 157 4.19 -2.84 -6.95
C ALA A 157 4.04 -3.59 -8.29
N PHE A 158 5.14 -3.78 -9.03
CA PHE A 158 5.13 -4.51 -10.29
C PHE A 158 4.57 -5.94 -10.09
N LYS A 159 5.10 -6.67 -9.10
CA LYS A 159 4.59 -7.99 -8.73
C LYS A 159 3.10 -7.96 -8.39
N ALA A 160 2.68 -7.01 -7.56
CA ALA A 160 1.30 -6.87 -7.12
C ALA A 160 0.34 -6.61 -8.29
N LEU A 161 0.73 -5.77 -9.26
CA LEU A 161 -0.05 -5.49 -10.46
C LEU A 161 -0.18 -6.75 -11.35
N ILE A 162 0.89 -7.54 -11.49
CA ILE A 162 0.86 -8.81 -12.23
C ILE A 162 -0.06 -9.84 -11.56
N ILE A 163 0.00 -9.94 -10.23
CA ILE A 163 -0.91 -10.80 -9.44
C ILE A 163 -2.35 -10.30 -9.56
N SER A 164 -2.55 -8.98 -9.57
CA SER A 164 -3.85 -8.34 -9.66
C SER A 164 -4.60 -8.73 -10.93
N VAL A 165 -3.94 -8.77 -12.09
CA VAL A 165 -4.60 -9.08 -13.38
C VAL A 165 -4.95 -10.56 -13.56
N GLN A 166 -4.53 -11.44 -12.64
CA GLN A 166 -4.86 -12.86 -12.72
C GLN A 166 -6.37 -13.08 -12.48
N PRO A 167 -6.97 -14.15 -13.07
CA PRO A 167 -8.38 -14.48 -12.85
C PRO A 167 -8.73 -14.52 -11.36
N ASN A 168 -9.78 -13.79 -10.97
CA ASN A 168 -10.17 -13.66 -9.57
C ASN A 168 -11.69 -13.57 -9.42
N SER A 169 -12.30 -14.60 -8.81
CA SER A 169 -13.75 -14.70 -8.66
C SER A 169 -14.37 -13.54 -7.87
N LYS A 170 -13.64 -12.94 -6.93
CA LYS A 170 -14.12 -11.77 -6.18
C LYS A 170 -14.19 -10.54 -7.08
N LYS A 171 -13.18 -10.32 -7.93
CA LYS A 171 -13.20 -9.22 -8.92
C LYS A 171 -14.30 -9.41 -9.96
N ASP A 172 -14.51 -10.64 -10.41
CA ASP A 172 -15.59 -10.97 -11.35
C ASP A 172 -16.95 -10.62 -10.75
N GLN A 173 -17.16 -11.00 -9.48
CA GLN A 173 -18.38 -10.67 -8.75
C GLN A 173 -18.56 -9.17 -8.55
N LEU A 174 -17.49 -8.43 -8.21
CA LEU A 174 -17.54 -6.97 -8.09
C LEU A 174 -17.90 -6.31 -9.42
N THR A 175 -17.26 -6.74 -10.51
CA THR A 175 -17.51 -6.22 -11.85
C THR A 175 -18.96 -6.48 -12.26
N LYS A 176 -19.45 -7.72 -12.14
CA LYS A 176 -20.85 -8.09 -12.45
C LYS A 176 -21.85 -7.30 -11.59
N SER A 177 -21.57 -7.18 -10.30
CA SER A 177 -22.43 -6.42 -9.38
C SER A 177 -22.50 -4.94 -9.76
N CYS A 178 -21.37 -4.34 -10.12
CA CYS A 178 -21.29 -2.96 -10.59
C CYS A 178 -22.06 -2.76 -11.91
N LEU A 179 -21.82 -3.61 -12.91
CA LEU A 179 -22.49 -3.57 -14.21
C LEU A 179 -24.01 -3.66 -14.06
N LYS A 180 -24.49 -4.63 -13.27
CA LYS A 180 -25.92 -4.84 -13.05
C LYS A 180 -26.57 -3.70 -12.26
N LYS A 181 -25.89 -3.20 -11.23
CA LYS A 181 -26.46 -2.18 -10.33
C LYS A 181 -26.48 -0.79 -10.98
N ILE A 182 -25.35 -0.38 -11.56
CA ILE A 182 -25.12 0.98 -12.07
C ILE A 182 -25.56 1.11 -13.53
N TYR A 183 -25.18 0.16 -14.39
CA TYR A 183 -25.37 0.26 -15.84
C TYR A 183 -26.52 -0.59 -16.37
N LYS A 184 -27.12 -1.46 -15.55
CA LYS A 184 -28.16 -2.43 -15.95
C LYS A 184 -27.69 -3.39 -17.04
N LEU A 185 -26.41 -3.76 -17.01
CA LEU A 185 -25.78 -4.69 -17.96
C LEU A 185 -25.44 -6.01 -17.27
N ASP A 186 -25.55 -7.11 -18.00
CA ASP A 186 -25.11 -8.44 -17.54
C ASP A 186 -23.63 -8.71 -17.84
N GLU A 187 -23.10 -8.08 -18.89
CA GLU A 187 -21.72 -8.26 -19.36
C GLU A 187 -21.06 -6.92 -19.72
N MET A 188 -19.72 -6.92 -19.74
CA MET A 188 -18.94 -5.73 -20.11
C MET A 188 -19.11 -5.42 -21.61
N PRO A 189 -19.45 -4.18 -21.99
CA PRO A 189 -19.51 -3.79 -23.39
C PRO A 189 -18.17 -3.96 -24.11
N LYS A 190 -18.21 -4.40 -25.37
CA LYS A 190 -17.00 -4.53 -26.23
C LYS A 190 -16.53 -3.20 -26.82
N GLU A 191 -17.38 -2.17 -26.79
CA GLU A 191 -17.09 -0.86 -27.37
C GLU A 191 -15.99 -0.14 -26.56
N LYS A 192 -14.95 0.32 -27.26
CA LYS A 192 -13.86 1.12 -26.65
C LYS A 192 -14.43 2.46 -26.14
N GLY A 193 -14.11 2.81 -24.89
CA GLY A 193 -14.55 4.06 -24.27
C GLY A 193 -15.90 3.99 -23.53
N SER A 194 -16.52 2.82 -23.43
CA SER A 194 -17.72 2.66 -22.59
C SER A 194 -17.43 3.05 -21.14
N SER A 195 -18.27 3.89 -20.55
CA SER A 195 -18.16 4.24 -19.14
C SER A 195 -18.36 3.04 -18.20
N ALA A 196 -18.97 1.95 -18.68
CA ALA A 196 -19.07 0.69 -17.93
C ALA A 196 -17.71 0.06 -17.62
N MET A 197 -16.64 0.43 -18.34
CA MET A 197 -15.27 -0.01 -18.06
C MET A 197 -14.83 0.33 -16.64
N TYR A 198 -15.32 1.41 -16.03
CA TYR A 198 -15.01 1.76 -14.64
C TYR A 198 -15.51 0.72 -13.61
N CYS A 199 -16.34 -0.24 -14.02
CA CYS A 199 -16.67 -1.40 -13.20
C CYS A 199 -15.53 -2.44 -13.13
N ASN A 200 -14.59 -2.43 -14.08
CA ASN A 200 -13.44 -3.33 -14.07
C ASN A 200 -12.35 -2.77 -13.13
N PRO A 201 -12.01 -3.48 -12.04
CA PRO A 201 -10.94 -3.08 -11.11
C PRO A 201 -9.57 -2.92 -11.77
N ASP A 202 -9.33 -3.58 -12.90
CA ASP A 202 -8.04 -3.62 -13.60
C ASP A 202 -7.99 -2.76 -14.87
N THR A 203 -8.93 -1.82 -15.02
CA THR A 203 -9.04 -0.94 -16.21
C THR A 203 -7.70 -0.33 -16.64
N TYR A 204 -6.86 0.06 -15.68
CA TYR A 204 -5.57 0.71 -15.93
C TYR A 204 -4.37 -0.18 -15.63
N THR A 205 -4.56 -1.38 -15.07
CA THR A 205 -3.47 -2.22 -14.56
C THR A 205 -2.51 -2.63 -15.69
N TYR A 206 -3.03 -3.01 -16.86
CA TYR A 206 -2.18 -3.33 -18.02
C TYR A 206 -1.35 -2.13 -18.51
N SER A 207 -1.93 -0.93 -18.52
CA SER A 207 -1.19 0.29 -18.87
C SER A 207 -0.08 0.58 -17.87
N TYR A 208 -0.33 0.37 -16.57
CA TYR A 208 0.69 0.51 -15.54
C TYR A 208 1.83 -0.51 -15.75
N LEU A 209 1.51 -1.77 -16.03
CA LEU A 209 2.50 -2.81 -16.31
C LEU A 209 3.36 -2.45 -17.54
N ALA A 210 2.73 -2.02 -18.62
CA ALA A 210 3.39 -1.57 -19.84
C ALA A 210 4.36 -0.41 -19.59
N MET A 211 3.96 0.58 -18.77
CA MET A 211 4.82 1.72 -18.41
C MET A 211 6.11 1.27 -17.72
N LEU A 212 6.07 0.20 -16.92
CA LEU A 212 7.23 -0.27 -16.16
C LEU A 212 8.30 -0.95 -17.02
N ILE A 213 8.04 -1.25 -18.29
CA ILE A 213 8.99 -1.91 -19.21
C ILE A 213 9.08 -1.23 -20.60
N ASP A 214 8.65 0.02 -20.70
CA ASP A 214 8.66 0.82 -21.95
C ASP A 214 7.84 0.23 -23.11
N ASP A 215 6.71 -0.38 -22.78
CA ASP A 215 5.87 -1.08 -23.74
C ASP A 215 4.60 -0.29 -24.07
N GLU A 216 4.76 0.94 -24.57
CA GLU A 216 3.66 1.90 -24.72
C GLU A 216 2.59 1.48 -25.74
N LYS A 217 2.86 0.48 -26.58
CA LYS A 217 1.89 -0.03 -27.55
C LYS A 217 1.08 -1.17 -26.94
N PHE A 218 -0.23 -0.95 -26.83
CA PHE A 218 -1.16 -1.98 -26.38
C PHE A 218 -1.05 -3.23 -27.26
N ASP A 219 -0.73 -4.36 -26.63
CA ASP A 219 -0.60 -5.67 -27.26
C ASP A 219 -1.56 -6.65 -26.58
N GLU A 220 -2.61 -7.04 -27.29
CA GLU A 220 -3.63 -7.97 -26.80
C GLU A 220 -3.07 -9.37 -26.47
N THR A 221 -1.89 -9.71 -26.98
CA THR A 221 -1.22 -10.98 -26.67
C THR A 221 -0.57 -10.98 -25.28
N LYS A 222 -0.33 -9.81 -24.68
CA LYS A 222 0.23 -9.65 -23.32
C LYS A 222 -0.85 -9.73 -22.25
N ASN A 223 -1.54 -10.87 -22.24
CA ASN A 223 -2.59 -11.19 -21.27
C ASN A 223 -2.01 -11.54 -19.88
N ALA A 224 -2.88 -11.88 -18.93
CA ALA A 224 -2.49 -12.21 -17.56
C ALA A 224 -1.41 -13.33 -17.48
N ASP A 225 -1.52 -14.37 -18.29
CA ASP A 225 -0.57 -15.49 -18.34
C ASP A 225 0.80 -15.04 -18.85
N TRP A 226 0.82 -14.18 -19.87
CA TRP A 226 2.05 -13.61 -20.40
C TRP A 226 2.79 -12.80 -19.33
N TRP A 227 2.09 -11.93 -18.60
CA TRP A 227 2.72 -11.13 -17.54
C TRP A 227 3.26 -11.98 -16.40
N MET A 228 2.53 -13.02 -16.00
CA MET A 228 3.00 -13.96 -14.98
C MET A 228 4.26 -14.70 -15.45
N LYS A 229 4.27 -15.17 -16.71
CA LYS A 229 5.45 -15.80 -17.32
C LYS A 229 6.64 -14.83 -17.37
N PHE A 230 6.43 -13.61 -17.85
CA PHE A 230 7.45 -12.57 -17.91
C PHE A 230 8.08 -12.33 -16.53
N TRP A 231 7.26 -12.22 -15.48
CA TRP A 231 7.74 -12.06 -14.11
C TRP A 231 8.61 -13.22 -13.67
N ASN A 232 8.13 -14.45 -13.84
CA ASN A 232 8.85 -15.64 -13.41
C ASN A 232 10.21 -15.79 -14.12
N ASP A 233 10.26 -15.48 -15.41
CA ASP A 233 11.47 -15.59 -16.23
C ASP A 233 12.50 -14.47 -15.93
N ASN A 234 12.05 -13.30 -15.47
CA ASN A 234 12.87 -12.08 -15.47
C ASN A 234 13.01 -11.35 -14.13
N GLN A 235 12.20 -11.62 -13.09
CA GLN A 235 12.16 -10.80 -11.85
C GLN A 235 13.53 -10.55 -11.21
N ASN A 236 14.43 -11.53 -11.24
CA ASN A 236 15.78 -11.44 -10.65
C ASN A 236 16.79 -10.70 -11.54
N LYS A 237 16.40 -10.35 -12.76
CA LYS A 237 17.21 -9.67 -13.78
C LYS A 237 16.72 -8.24 -14.04
N LEU A 238 15.58 -7.85 -13.48
CA LEU A 238 15.02 -6.51 -13.65
C LEU A 238 15.88 -5.49 -12.92
N THR A 239 16.28 -4.44 -13.63
CA THR A 239 16.97 -3.29 -13.04
C THR A 239 16.36 -1.98 -13.49
N TRP A 240 16.16 -1.07 -12.55
CA TRP A 240 15.62 0.26 -12.82
C TRP A 240 16.63 1.09 -13.61
N ASN A 241 16.20 1.62 -14.76
CA ASN A 241 16.96 2.59 -15.51
C ASN A 241 16.50 4.01 -15.11
N SER A 242 17.25 4.66 -14.22
CA SER A 242 16.91 6.00 -13.69
C SER A 242 16.92 7.11 -14.73
N THR A 243 17.59 6.92 -15.87
CA THR A 243 17.54 7.88 -16.97
C THR A 243 16.23 7.75 -17.75
N LYS A 244 15.74 6.52 -17.93
CA LYS A 244 14.57 6.26 -18.77
C LYS A 244 13.25 6.13 -18.00
N GLY A 245 13.31 5.82 -16.70
CA GLY A 245 12.13 5.71 -15.84
C GLY A 245 11.36 4.40 -15.95
N TYR A 246 12.04 3.29 -16.29
CA TYR A 246 11.46 1.95 -16.41
C TYR A 246 12.48 0.84 -16.14
N TYR A 247 12.03 -0.40 -16.00
CA TYR A 247 12.89 -1.57 -15.81
C TYR A 247 13.42 -2.13 -17.13
N GLU A 248 14.68 -2.51 -17.12
CA GLU A 248 15.34 -3.28 -18.19
C GLU A 248 15.68 -4.68 -17.69
N VAL A 249 15.57 -5.68 -18.57
CA VAL A 249 16.03 -7.04 -18.28
C VAL A 249 17.52 -7.10 -18.58
N LYS A 250 18.34 -7.36 -17.55
CA LYS A 250 19.76 -7.64 -17.76
C LYS A 250 19.94 -8.89 -18.62
N LYS A 251 20.75 -8.74 -19.67
CA LYS A 251 21.18 -9.85 -20.54
C LYS A 251 22.14 -10.78 -19.81
#